data_AF-A0A7C7KTI6-F1
#
_entry.id   AF-A0A7C7KTI6-F1
#
_cell.length_a   1.000
_cell.length_b   1.000
_cell.length_c   1.000
_cell.angle_alpha   90.00
_cell.angle_beta   90.00
_cell.angle_gamma   90.00
#
_symmetry.space_group_name_H-M   'P 1'
#
loop_
_entity.id
_entity.type
_entity.pdbx_description
1 polymer ?
#
loop_
_entity_poly.entity_id
_entity_poly.type
_entity_poly.pdbx_seq_one_letter_code
_entity_poly.pdbx_strand_id
1 'polypeptide(L)'
;AICGLSAYLELNGIGYTSMIKKELAVGEEERKKRIEIALKALARLIGNIDFGAKKTRFMPAWEVVSAVAAVSSPVPFQVSSPTSNGYIDSTVERASRMIEALALGSSPIKEKVAIYSCPEEPSTKPEGVQVKAAKTFEELMATLIKDVVESGL
;
A
#
# COMPACT_ATOMS: atom_id res chain seq x y z
N ALA A 1 -7.17 22.03 -8.80
CA ALA A 1 -5.80 21.95 -8.25
C ALA A 1 -5.50 20.48 -8.00
N ILE A 2 -4.29 20.01 -8.30
CA ILE A 2 -3.86 18.63 -8.04
C ILE A 2 -3.21 18.60 -6.65
N CYS A 3 -3.64 17.68 -5.80
CA CYS A 3 -3.10 17.51 -4.44
C CYS A 3 -2.54 16.11 -4.26
N GLY A 4 -1.46 15.99 -3.50
CA GLY A 4 -0.83 14.72 -3.16
C GLY A 4 -1.21 14.24 -1.77
N LEU A 5 -1.47 12.94 -1.62
CA LEU A 5 -1.65 12.26 -0.33
C LEU A 5 -0.73 11.05 -0.27
N SER A 6 -0.08 10.83 0.87
CA SER A 6 0.66 9.61 1.16
C SER A 6 0.24 9.06 2.51
N ALA A 7 -0.01 7.75 2.57
CA ALA A 7 -0.39 7.06 3.78
C ALA A 7 0.45 5.77 3.91
N TYR A 8 0.61 5.32 5.15
CA TYR A 8 1.31 4.08 5.49
C TYR A 8 0.46 3.31 6.50
N LEU A 9 0.30 2.01 6.29
CA LEU A 9 -0.46 1.12 7.16
C LEU A 9 0.36 -0.13 7.46
N GLU A 10 0.68 -0.34 8.74
CA GLU A 10 1.45 -1.49 9.20
C GLU A 10 0.50 -2.63 9.58
N LEU A 11 0.54 -3.73 8.81
CA LEU A 11 -0.42 -4.83 8.93
C LEU A 11 0.00 -5.88 9.97
N ASN A 12 1.31 -6.03 10.25
CA ASN A 12 1.81 -7.05 11.18
C ASN A 12 1.57 -6.70 12.64
N GLY A 13 1.24 -5.45 12.96
CA GLY A 13 0.87 -4.98 14.29
C GLY A 13 -0.63 -5.11 14.58
N ILE A 14 -1.47 -5.27 13.54
CA ILE A 14 -2.91 -5.46 13.73
C ILE A 14 -3.14 -6.76 14.50
N GLY A 15 -3.80 -6.65 15.65
CA GLY A 15 -4.10 -7.79 16.52
C GLY A 15 -2.98 -8.17 17.48
N TYR A 16 -1.90 -7.39 17.60
CA TYR A 16 -0.82 -7.61 18.57
C TYR A 16 -0.80 -6.58 19.69
N THR A 17 -0.34 -6.99 20.86
CA THR A 17 0.01 -6.08 21.96
C THR A 17 1.31 -5.32 21.66
N SER A 18 1.41 -4.08 22.12
CA SER A 18 2.59 -3.21 21.87
C SER A 18 3.39 -2.83 23.12
N MET A 19 2.82 -2.97 24.32
CA MET A 19 3.35 -2.32 25.53
C MET A 19 4.52 -3.08 26.18
N ILE A 20 4.38 -4.39 26.40
CA ILE A 20 5.34 -5.18 27.19
C ILE A 20 5.99 -6.27 26.32
N LYS A 21 5.16 -6.97 25.55
CA LYS A 21 5.58 -8.01 24.59
C LYS A 21 4.70 -7.93 23.35
N LYS A 22 5.23 -8.38 22.22
CA LYS A 22 4.45 -8.54 20.98
C LYS A 22 3.82 -9.93 20.99
N GLU A 23 2.60 -10.00 21.51
CA GLU A 23 1.82 -11.22 21.61
C GLU A 23 0.48 -11.03 20.90
N LEU A 24 -0.04 -12.14 20.37
CA LEU A 24 -1.31 -12.12 19.67
C LEU A 24 -2.44 -11.82 20.68
N ALA A 25 -3.09 -10.68 20.52
CA ALA A 25 -4.14 -10.20 21.41
C ALA A 25 -5.54 -10.77 21.07
N VAL A 26 -5.72 -11.27 19.84
CA VAL A 26 -6.97 -11.81 19.31
C VAL A 26 -6.70 -13.03 18.45
N GLY A 27 -7.65 -13.98 18.35
CA GLY A 27 -7.45 -15.16 17.50
C GLY A 27 -7.13 -14.83 16.03
N GLU A 28 -6.42 -15.71 15.34
CA GLU A 28 -5.94 -15.49 13.96
C GLU A 28 -7.06 -15.12 12.97
N GLU A 29 -8.23 -15.76 13.09
CA GLU A 29 -9.38 -15.46 12.21
C GLU A 29 -9.96 -14.06 12.47
N GLU A 30 -9.97 -13.61 13.72
CA GLU A 30 -10.36 -12.25 14.08
C GLU A 30 -9.30 -11.24 13.61
N ARG A 31 -8.02 -11.60 13.68
CA ARG A 31 -6.93 -10.78 13.16
C ARG A 31 -7.05 -10.55 11.66
N LYS A 32 -7.28 -11.61 10.87
CA LYS A 32 -7.48 -11.51 9.41
C LYS A 32 -8.64 -10.58 9.06
N LYS A 33 -9.78 -10.71 9.76
CA LYS A 33 -10.93 -9.82 9.59
C LYS A 33 -10.58 -8.35 9.89
N ARG A 34 -9.77 -8.09 10.92
CA ARG A 34 -9.32 -6.72 11.24
C ARG A 34 -8.42 -6.13 10.15
N ILE A 35 -7.51 -6.91 9.60
CA ILE A 35 -6.66 -6.50 8.47
C ILE A 35 -7.53 -6.17 7.25
N GLU A 36 -8.46 -7.05 6.91
CA GLU A 36 -9.40 -6.85 5.79
C GLU A 36 -10.25 -5.58 5.97
N ILE A 37 -10.82 -5.40 7.17
CA ILE A 37 -11.63 -4.21 7.49
C ILE A 37 -10.79 -2.95 7.45
N ALA A 38 -9.54 -2.96 7.92
CA ALA A 38 -8.66 -1.81 7.87
C ALA A 38 -8.36 -1.38 6.42
N LEU A 39 -8.08 -2.34 5.53
CA LEU A 39 -7.86 -2.06 4.11
C LEU A 39 -9.13 -1.57 3.41
N LYS A 40 -10.29 -2.15 3.70
CA LYS A 40 -11.59 -1.68 3.19
C LYS A 40 -11.93 -0.26 3.69
N ALA A 41 -11.63 0.03 4.94
CA ALA A 41 -11.80 1.36 5.51
C ALA A 41 -10.87 2.37 4.82
N LEU A 42 -9.63 2.00 4.52
CA LEU A 42 -8.71 2.83 3.75
C LEU A 42 -9.21 3.09 2.32
N ALA A 43 -9.69 2.06 1.63
CA ALA A 43 -10.27 2.19 0.29
C ALA A 43 -11.45 3.17 0.30
N ARG A 44 -12.35 3.03 1.27
CA ARG A 44 -13.48 3.96 1.46
C ARG A 44 -13.01 5.38 1.78
N LEU A 45 -12.04 5.52 2.68
CA LEU A 45 -11.53 6.81 3.13
C LEU A 45 -10.95 7.62 1.96
N ILE A 46 -10.16 6.97 1.09
CA ILE A 46 -9.51 7.64 -0.04
C ILE A 46 -10.50 7.80 -1.21
N GLY A 47 -11.24 6.74 -1.57
CA GLY A 47 -12.15 6.77 -2.72
C GLY A 47 -13.28 7.80 -2.58
N ASN A 48 -13.82 7.98 -1.36
CA ASN A 48 -14.85 8.98 -1.08
C ASN A 48 -14.28 10.27 -0.46
N ILE A 49 -12.96 10.32 -0.27
CA ILE A 49 -12.25 11.38 0.47
C ILE A 49 -12.94 11.64 1.81
N ASP A 50 -13.34 10.64 2.58
CA ASP A 50 -14.17 10.80 3.79
C ASP A 50 -13.51 11.63 4.92
N PHE A 51 -12.32 12.19 4.68
CA PHE A 51 -11.60 13.11 5.56
C PHE A 51 -11.79 14.59 5.14
N GLY A 52 -11.64 15.51 6.11
CA GLY A 52 -11.66 16.95 5.88
C GLY A 52 -12.78 17.70 6.61
N ALA A 53 -12.67 19.03 6.64
CA ALA A 53 -13.60 19.89 7.37
C ALA A 53 -14.83 20.29 6.54
N LYS A 54 -15.95 20.56 7.21
CA LYS A 54 -17.18 21.17 6.64
C LYS A 54 -17.86 20.39 5.50
N LYS A 55 -17.66 19.07 5.40
CA LYS A 55 -18.29 18.21 4.37
C LYS A 55 -19.83 18.30 4.30
N THR A 56 -20.49 18.65 5.39
CA THR A 56 -21.95 18.84 5.44
C THR A 56 -22.43 20.09 4.70
N ARG A 57 -21.56 21.08 4.48
CA ARG A 57 -21.87 22.36 3.82
C ARG A 57 -21.11 22.59 2.52
N PHE A 58 -19.98 21.91 2.36
CA PHE A 58 -19.15 21.94 1.16
C PHE A 58 -18.73 20.52 0.85
N MET A 59 -19.34 19.92 -0.18
CA MET A 59 -18.85 18.69 -0.76
C MET A 59 -17.99 19.08 -1.96
N PRO A 60 -16.66 19.18 -1.80
CA PRO A 60 -15.81 19.51 -2.93
C PRO A 60 -15.88 18.35 -3.94
N ALA A 61 -15.92 18.69 -5.23
CA ALA A 61 -15.80 17.70 -6.29
C ALA A 61 -14.34 17.25 -6.35
N TRP A 62 -14.10 15.97 -6.11
CA TRP A 62 -12.78 15.36 -6.20
C TRP A 62 -12.86 14.04 -6.94
N GLU A 63 -11.75 13.69 -7.54
CA GLU A 63 -11.53 12.41 -8.19
C GLU A 63 -10.10 11.96 -7.91
N VAL A 64 -9.89 10.66 -7.82
CA VAL A 64 -8.55 10.08 -7.75
C VAL A 64 -7.98 10.10 -9.18
N VAL A 65 -7.03 11.00 -9.43
CA VAL A 65 -6.38 11.14 -10.73
C VAL A 65 -5.40 9.99 -10.98
N SER A 66 -4.60 9.66 -9.96
CA SER A 66 -3.63 8.58 -10.00
C SER A 66 -3.28 8.11 -8.59
N ALA A 67 -2.86 6.86 -8.45
CA ALA A 67 -2.46 6.25 -7.19
C ALA A 67 -1.39 5.18 -7.40
N VAL A 68 -0.53 5.03 -6.40
CA VAL A 68 0.38 3.88 -6.27
C VAL A 68 0.28 3.36 -4.86
N ALA A 69 0.24 2.03 -4.72
CA ALA A 69 0.31 1.35 -3.44
C ALA A 69 1.40 0.29 -3.51
N ALA A 70 2.05 0.03 -2.37
CA ALA A 70 3.02 -1.03 -2.25
C ALA A 70 2.74 -1.86 -1.00
N VAL A 71 2.82 -3.18 -1.14
CA VAL A 71 2.81 -4.15 -0.06
C VAL A 71 4.20 -4.76 -0.02
N SER A 72 4.85 -4.71 1.15
CA SER A 72 6.21 -5.21 1.32
C SER A 72 6.34 -6.07 2.56
N SER A 73 7.25 -7.04 2.49
CA SER A 73 7.51 -7.99 3.57
C SER A 73 8.88 -8.65 3.38
N PRO A 74 9.71 -8.79 4.43
CA PRO A 74 9.47 -8.37 5.82
C PRO A 74 9.80 -6.89 6.12
N VAL A 75 10.47 -6.17 5.23
CA VAL A 75 10.96 -4.81 5.50
C VAL A 75 9.92 -3.76 5.08
N PRO A 76 9.66 -2.73 5.90
CA PRO A 76 8.79 -1.63 5.52
C PRO A 76 9.28 -0.90 4.26
N PHE A 77 8.38 -0.71 3.29
CA PHE A 77 8.63 0.09 2.09
C PHE A 77 7.62 1.23 1.98
N GLN A 78 8.10 2.42 1.64
CA GLN A 78 7.27 3.60 1.43
C GLN A 78 7.39 4.07 -0.02
N VAL A 79 6.24 4.22 -0.67
CA VAL A 79 6.11 4.71 -2.04
C VAL A 79 6.68 6.13 -2.21
N SER A 80 7.05 6.51 -3.43
CA SER A 80 7.52 7.86 -3.72
C SER A 80 6.39 8.88 -3.61
N SER A 81 6.73 10.11 -3.23
CA SER A 81 5.75 11.18 -3.01
C SER A 81 4.99 11.51 -4.31
N PRO A 82 3.65 11.64 -4.27
CA PRO A 82 2.85 12.05 -5.43
C PRO A 82 3.15 13.49 -5.88
N THR A 83 3.89 14.27 -5.08
CA THR A 83 4.34 15.62 -5.46
C THR A 83 5.47 15.61 -6.48
N SER A 84 6.19 14.48 -6.64
CA SER A 84 7.21 14.33 -7.67
C SER A 84 6.62 13.80 -8.97
N ASN A 85 7.04 14.35 -10.10
CA ASN A 85 6.70 13.81 -11.41
C ASN A 85 7.27 12.39 -11.54
N GLY A 86 6.51 11.48 -12.15
CA GLY A 86 6.95 10.09 -12.35
C GLY A 86 7.11 9.30 -11.05
N TYR A 87 6.37 9.65 -9.99
CA TYR A 87 6.48 8.96 -8.69
C TYR A 87 6.18 7.46 -8.77
N ILE A 88 5.37 7.01 -9.74
CA ILE A 88 5.07 5.59 -9.96
C ILE A 88 6.34 4.86 -10.42
N ASP A 89 7.02 5.36 -11.44
CA ASP A 89 8.28 4.80 -11.95
C ASP A 89 9.38 4.85 -10.89
N SER A 90 9.51 5.98 -10.19
CA SER A 90 10.44 6.11 -9.07
C SER A 90 10.17 5.09 -7.95
N THR A 91 8.90 4.76 -7.70
CA THR A 91 8.53 3.75 -6.69
C THR A 91 9.00 2.36 -7.12
N VAL A 92 8.83 2.00 -8.40
CA VAL A 92 9.28 0.72 -8.94
C VAL A 92 10.80 0.60 -8.92
N GLU A 93 11.50 1.64 -9.36
CA GLU A 93 12.97 1.67 -9.32
C GLU A 93 13.49 1.53 -7.88
N ARG A 94 12.93 2.29 -6.94
CA ARG A 94 13.30 2.21 -5.52
C ARG A 94 13.04 0.83 -4.92
N ALA A 95 11.93 0.18 -5.28
CA ALA A 95 11.62 -1.16 -4.81
C ALA A 95 12.64 -2.18 -5.33
N SER A 96 12.97 -2.13 -6.62
CA SER A 96 13.99 -3.01 -7.22
C SER A 96 15.36 -2.81 -6.57
N ARG A 97 15.82 -1.55 -6.43
CA ARG A 97 17.09 -1.23 -5.77
C ARG A 97 17.13 -1.67 -4.32
N MET A 98 16.00 -1.59 -3.61
CA MET A 98 15.90 -2.06 -2.23
C MET A 98 16.03 -3.58 -2.15
N ILE A 99 15.35 -4.33 -3.02
CA ILE A 99 15.47 -5.80 -3.06
C ILE A 99 16.91 -6.21 -3.37
N GLU A 100 17.53 -5.58 -4.37
CA GLU A 100 18.94 -5.81 -4.72
C GLU A 100 19.86 -5.53 -3.51
N ALA A 101 19.71 -4.38 -2.86
CA ALA A 101 20.54 -3.98 -1.73
C ALA A 101 20.40 -4.93 -0.53
N LEU A 102 19.18 -5.39 -0.24
CA LEU A 102 18.90 -6.33 0.86
C LEU A 102 19.34 -7.77 0.57
N ALA A 103 19.51 -8.12 -0.70
CA ALA A 103 20.05 -9.41 -1.11
C ALA A 103 21.59 -9.48 -1.04
N LEU A 104 22.27 -8.33 -0.93
CA LEU A 104 23.74 -8.28 -0.83
C LEU A 104 24.25 -8.61 0.57
N GLY A 105 25.46 -9.18 0.62
CA GLY A 105 26.22 -9.41 1.85
C GLY A 105 26.05 -10.80 2.46
N SER A 106 26.62 -10.98 3.65
CA SER A 106 26.72 -12.27 4.33
C SER A 106 25.41 -12.78 4.95
N SER A 107 24.34 -11.97 4.95
CA SER A 107 23.04 -12.31 5.51
C SER A 107 21.92 -11.74 4.64
N PRO A 108 21.57 -12.41 3.53
CA PRO A 108 20.59 -11.91 2.58
C PRO A 108 19.18 -11.91 3.18
N ILE A 109 18.49 -10.79 3.08
CA ILE A 109 17.07 -10.67 3.46
C ILE A 109 16.23 -10.87 2.20
N LYS A 110 15.38 -11.89 2.23
CA LYS A 110 14.43 -12.16 1.14
C LYS A 110 13.25 -11.20 1.22
N GLU A 111 13.44 -10.02 0.68
CA GLU A 111 12.40 -9.00 0.56
C GLU A 111 11.48 -9.30 -0.62
N LYS A 112 10.17 -9.11 -0.43
CA LYS A 112 9.16 -9.17 -1.48
C LYS A 112 8.42 -7.85 -1.50
N VAL A 113 8.31 -7.24 -2.68
CA VAL A 113 7.51 -6.03 -2.88
C VAL A 113 6.51 -6.27 -4.01
N ALA A 114 5.23 -6.03 -3.72
CA ALA A 114 4.16 -5.97 -4.69
C ALA A 114 3.70 -4.51 -4.84
N ILE A 115 3.67 -4.01 -6.06
CA ILE A 115 3.29 -2.64 -6.42
C ILE A 115 2.00 -2.69 -7.23
N TYR A 116 1.08 -1.80 -6.88
CA TYR A 116 -0.20 -1.62 -7.54
C TYR A 116 -0.29 -0.18 -8.03
N SER A 117 -0.62 0.05 -9.30
CA SER A 117 -0.70 1.38 -9.90
C SER A 117 -2.02 1.60 -10.64
N CYS A 118 -2.52 2.84 -10.61
CA CYS A 118 -3.61 3.28 -11.48
C CYS A 118 -3.52 4.79 -11.79
N PRO A 119 -4.01 5.26 -12.95
CA PRO A 119 -4.32 4.49 -14.14
C PRO A 119 -3.05 4.13 -14.94
N GLU A 120 -1.94 4.79 -14.65
CA GLU A 120 -0.68 4.64 -15.37
C GLU A 120 -0.01 3.30 -15.03
N GLU A 121 0.43 2.59 -16.07
CA GLU A 121 1.37 1.48 -15.89
C GLU A 121 2.78 2.06 -15.75
N PRO A 122 3.58 1.56 -14.80
CA PRO A 122 4.98 1.94 -14.75
C PRO A 122 5.70 1.52 -16.04
N SER A 123 6.59 2.39 -16.50
CA SER A 123 7.40 2.24 -17.70
C SER A 123 8.34 1.04 -17.62
N THR A 124 8.68 0.60 -16.41
CA THR A 124 9.60 -0.50 -16.15
C THR A 124 8.95 -1.57 -15.27
N LYS A 125 9.22 -2.84 -15.58
CA LYS A 125 8.81 -4.01 -14.81
C LYS A 125 10.07 -4.81 -14.44
N PRO A 126 10.83 -4.37 -13.43
CA PRO A 126 12.08 -5.03 -13.04
C PRO A 126 11.82 -6.44 -12.52
N GLU A 127 12.76 -7.36 -12.79
CA GLU A 127 12.71 -8.73 -12.32
C GLU A 127 12.73 -8.75 -10.78
N GLY A 128 11.73 -9.42 -10.16
CA GLY A 128 11.63 -9.57 -8.70
C GLY A 128 10.60 -8.67 -8.01
N VAL A 129 10.07 -7.64 -8.68
CA VAL A 129 8.95 -6.83 -8.17
C VAL A 129 7.66 -7.24 -8.86
N GLN A 130 6.63 -7.60 -8.10
CA GLN A 130 5.31 -7.89 -8.67
C GLN A 130 4.61 -6.57 -8.96
N VAL A 131 4.34 -6.27 -10.23
CA VAL A 131 3.66 -5.04 -10.63
C VAL A 131 2.28 -5.38 -11.20
N LYS A 132 1.23 -4.79 -10.63
CA LYS A 132 -0.16 -4.96 -11.08
C LYS A 132 -0.76 -3.59 -11.41
N ALA A 133 -1.16 -3.39 -12.64
CA ALA A 133 -1.86 -2.18 -13.07
C ALA A 133 -3.38 -2.37 -13.00
N ALA A 134 -4.08 -1.30 -12.63
CA ALA A 134 -5.53 -1.22 -12.59
C ALA A 134 -6.00 0.05 -13.30
N LYS A 135 -7.23 0.05 -13.79
CA LYS A 135 -7.80 1.20 -14.50
C LYS A 135 -8.38 2.23 -13.54
N THR A 136 -8.92 1.77 -12.42
CA THR A 136 -9.51 2.64 -11.39
C THR A 136 -8.91 2.35 -10.02
N PHE A 137 -9.09 3.30 -9.11
CA PHE A 137 -8.66 3.16 -7.72
C PHE A 137 -9.37 2.00 -7.00
N GLU A 138 -10.65 1.76 -7.31
CA GLU A 138 -11.43 0.67 -6.73
C GLU A 138 -10.91 -0.70 -7.18
N GLU A 139 -10.55 -0.83 -8.46
CA GLU A 139 -9.94 -2.05 -8.98
C GLU A 139 -8.55 -2.30 -8.37
N LEU A 140 -7.77 -1.23 -8.18
CA LEU A 140 -6.48 -1.27 -7.47
C LEU A 140 -6.66 -1.82 -6.06
N MET A 141 -7.57 -1.21 -5.28
CA MET A 141 -7.81 -1.61 -3.90
C MET A 141 -8.43 -3.01 -3.79
N ALA A 142 -9.32 -3.40 -4.70
CA ALA A 142 -9.90 -4.74 -4.72
C ALA A 142 -8.83 -5.81 -4.94
N THR A 143 -7.91 -5.58 -5.88
CA THR A 143 -6.79 -6.49 -6.17
C THR A 143 -5.81 -6.57 -5.00
N LEU A 144 -5.46 -5.42 -4.40
CA LEU A 144 -4.60 -5.35 -3.22
C LEU A 144 -5.22 -6.10 -2.03
N ILE A 145 -6.49 -5.85 -1.71
CA ILE A 145 -7.18 -6.51 -0.59
C ILE A 145 -7.18 -8.03 -0.80
N LYS A 146 -7.50 -8.47 -2.02
CA LYS A 146 -7.50 -9.90 -2.36
C LYS A 146 -6.14 -10.53 -2.12
N ASP A 147 -5.07 -9.91 -2.63
CA ASP A 147 -3.71 -10.44 -2.49
C ASP A 147 -3.27 -10.52 -1.03
N VAL A 148 -3.53 -9.48 -0.22
CA VAL A 148 -3.16 -9.47 1.20
C VAL A 148 -3.92 -10.53 1.99
N VAL A 149 -5.22 -10.69 1.74
CA VAL A 149 -6.08 -11.61 2.50
C VAL A 149 -5.86 -13.07 2.08
N GLU A 150 -5.69 -13.34 0.78
CA GLU A 150 -5.54 -14.71 0.25
C GLU A 150 -4.09 -15.20 0.23
N SER A 151 -3.13 -14.32 -0.11
CA SER A 151 -1.74 -14.74 -0.33
C SER A 151 -0.84 -14.55 0.91
N GLY A 152 -1.34 -13.89 1.96
CA GLY A 152 -0.56 -13.63 3.19
C GLY A 152 0.77 -12.93 2.90
N LEU A 153 0.75 -12.06 1.89
CA LEU A 153 1.91 -11.29 1.42
C LEU A 153 2.21 -10.13 2.37
#